data_AF-A0A523Z290-F1
#
_entry.id   AF-A0A523Z290-F1
#
_cell.length_a   1.000
_cell.length_b   1.000
_cell.length_c   1.000
_cell.angle_alpha   90.00
_cell.angle_beta   90.00
_cell.angle_gamma   90.00
#
_symmetry.space_group_name_H-M   'P 1'
#
loop_
_entity.id
_entity.type
_entity.pdbx_description
1 polymer ?
#
loop_
_entity_poly.entity_id
_entity_poly.type
_entity_poly.pdbx_seq_one_letter_code
_entity_poly.pdbx_strand_id
1 'polypeptide(L)'
;MSTTQPTPTIDDYLQTIYSLQTEGEAVISARLARWMHVTPPTAWATVHRMERDGLVEIDDKKVIRLTPKGLKLAEDIVRRHRLSERFLTDVLGIGWAEAHEEAHRFEHGVSP
;
A
#
# COMPACT_ATOMS: atom_id res chain seq x y z
N MET A 1 -0.32 21.09 12.99
CA MET A 1 -0.73 19.73 13.40
C MET A 1 0.17 18.77 12.64
N SER A 2 1.09 18.08 13.33
CA SER A 2 2.02 17.16 12.66
C SER A 2 1.25 15.96 12.12
N THR A 3 1.02 15.91 10.82
CA THR A 3 0.61 14.69 10.12
C THR A 3 1.79 13.74 10.17
N THR A 4 1.78 12.80 11.12
CA THR A 4 2.71 11.66 11.10
C THR A 4 2.42 10.87 9.83
N GLN A 5 3.20 11.13 8.78
CA GLN A 5 3.17 10.35 7.56
C GLN A 5 3.52 8.90 7.93
N PRO A 6 2.79 7.90 7.41
CA PRO A 6 3.17 6.52 7.62
C PRO A 6 4.58 6.29 7.03
N THR A 7 5.32 5.35 7.62
CA THR A 7 6.61 4.93 7.05
C THR A 7 6.39 4.32 5.66
N PRO A 8 7.37 4.35 4.73
CA PRO A 8 7.25 3.74 3.40
C PRO A 8 6.70 2.30 3.45
N THR A 9 7.19 1.48 4.39
CA THR A 9 6.68 0.11 4.57
C THR A 9 5.19 0.03 4.90
N ILE A 10 4.62 1.00 5.62
CA ILE A 10 3.18 1.00 5.91
C ILE A 10 2.40 1.44 4.67
N ASP A 11 2.93 2.38 3.89
CA ASP A 11 2.33 2.80 2.62
C ASP A 11 2.25 1.62 1.65
N ASP A 12 3.34 0.84 1.52
CA ASP A 12 3.38 -0.35 0.67
C ASP A 12 2.34 -1.40 1.09
N TYR A 13 2.16 -1.62 2.40
CA TYR A 13 1.14 -2.56 2.90
C TYR A 13 -0.26 -2.04 2.64
N LEU A 14 -0.53 -0.74 2.86
CA LEU A 14 -1.83 -0.13 2.56
C LEU A 14 -2.18 -0.25 1.08
N GLN A 15 -1.23 0.08 0.20
CA GLN A 15 -1.36 -0.04 -1.25
C GLN A 15 -1.62 -1.50 -1.66
N THR A 16 -0.84 -2.45 -1.13
CA THR A 16 -1.00 -3.88 -1.43
C THR A 16 -2.37 -4.41 -0.98
N ILE A 17 -2.80 -4.07 0.24
CA ILE A 17 -4.12 -4.48 0.75
C ILE A 17 -5.22 -3.89 -0.14
N TYR A 18 -5.13 -2.61 -0.50
CA TYR A 18 -6.11 -1.94 -1.37
C TYR A 18 -6.22 -2.60 -2.74
N SER A 19 -5.09 -2.89 -3.39
CA SER A 19 -5.06 -3.55 -4.70
C SER A 19 -5.73 -4.93 -4.64
N LEU A 20 -5.33 -5.77 -3.68
CA LEU A 20 -5.91 -7.10 -3.50
C LEU A 20 -7.41 -7.07 -3.19
N GLN A 21 -7.86 -6.13 -2.35
CA GLN A 21 -9.29 -5.97 -2.08
C GLN A 21 -10.07 -5.54 -3.34
N THR A 22 -9.50 -4.67 -4.17
CA THR A 22 -10.11 -4.19 -5.42
C THR A 22 -10.21 -5.32 -6.45
N GLU A 23 -9.27 -6.26 -6.44
CA GLU A 23 -9.28 -7.48 -7.26
C GLU A 23 -10.24 -8.57 -6.72
N GLY A 24 -10.90 -8.33 -5.59
CA GLY A 24 -11.80 -9.28 -4.95
C GLY A 24 -11.08 -10.42 -4.22
N GLU A 25 -9.78 -10.30 -3.99
CA GLU A 25 -9.00 -11.31 -3.28
C GLU A 25 -9.13 -11.15 -1.76
N ALA A 26 -9.29 -12.28 -1.06
CA ALA A 26 -9.20 -12.28 0.40
C ALA A 26 -7.77 -11.96 0.85
N VAL A 27 -7.59 -10.88 1.61
CA VAL A 27 -6.27 -10.48 2.09
C VAL A 27 -5.95 -11.23 3.38
N ILE A 28 -4.87 -12.01 3.36
CA ILE A 28 -4.36 -12.76 4.52
C ILE A 28 -2.85 -12.55 4.64
N SER A 29 -2.31 -12.70 5.85
CA SER A 29 -0.89 -12.45 6.14
C SER A 29 0.06 -13.26 5.26
N ALA A 30 -0.29 -14.49 4.90
CA ALA A 30 0.51 -15.32 4.00
C ALA A 30 0.59 -14.75 2.57
N ARG A 31 -0.50 -14.14 2.10
CA ARG A 31 -0.53 -13.48 0.78
C ARG A 31 0.25 -12.18 0.83
N LEU A 32 0.05 -11.36 1.86
CA LEU A 32 0.84 -10.14 2.07
C LEU A 32 2.34 -10.44 2.15
N ALA A 33 2.74 -11.50 2.86
CA ALA A 33 4.15 -11.90 2.92
C ALA A 33 4.76 -12.18 1.55
N ARG A 34 4.01 -12.81 0.63
CA ARG A 34 4.46 -13.06 -0.75
C ARG A 34 4.63 -11.76 -1.54
N TRP A 35 3.63 -10.89 -1.51
CA TRP A 35 3.65 -9.60 -2.23
C TRP A 35 4.74 -8.67 -1.69
N MET A 36 4.92 -8.64 -0.39
CA MET A 36 5.91 -7.79 0.28
C MET A 36 7.32 -8.41 0.30
N HIS A 37 7.51 -9.61 -0.25
CA HIS A 37 8.78 -10.35 -0.22
C HIS A 37 9.39 -10.49 1.19
N VAL A 38 8.55 -10.70 2.20
CA VAL A 38 8.99 -10.91 3.60
C VAL A 38 8.52 -12.25 4.15
N THR A 39 9.02 -12.62 5.32
CA THR A 39 8.54 -13.83 6.00
C THR A 39 7.10 -13.64 6.54
N PRO A 40 6.29 -14.70 6.64
CA PRO A 40 4.96 -14.60 7.23
C PRO A 40 4.93 -14.02 8.66
N PRO A 41 5.87 -14.35 9.57
CA PRO A 41 5.97 -13.68 10.87
C PRO A 41 6.22 -12.16 10.76
N THR A 42 7.08 -11.72 9.83
CA THR A 42 7.34 -10.29 9.60
C THR A 42 6.11 -9.55 9.12
N ALA A 43 5.38 -10.14 8.15
CA ALA A 43 4.12 -9.59 7.67
C ALA A 43 3.10 -9.50 8.79
N TRP A 44 2.99 -10.54 9.62
CA TRP A 44 2.06 -10.57 10.75
C TRP A 44 2.36 -9.50 11.79
N ALA A 45 3.63 -9.32 12.17
CA ALA A 45 4.03 -8.28 13.09
C ALA A 45 3.70 -6.87 12.57
N THR A 46 3.86 -6.64 11.26
CA THR A 46 3.52 -5.36 10.62
C THR A 46 2.00 -5.14 10.58
N VAL A 47 1.22 -6.16 10.20
CA VAL A 47 -0.25 -6.09 10.20
C VAL A 47 -0.79 -5.81 11.61
N HIS A 48 -0.27 -6.46 12.65
CA HIS A 48 -0.68 -6.18 14.03
C HIS A 48 -0.34 -4.75 14.48
N ARG A 49 0.78 -4.20 14.01
CA ARG A 49 1.10 -2.78 14.24
C ARG A 49 0.08 -1.87 13.55
N MET A 50 -0.28 -2.17 12.30
CA MET A 50 -1.30 -1.43 11.55
C MET A 50 -2.68 -1.51 12.23
N GLU A 51 -3.04 -2.66 12.78
CA GLU A 51 -4.29 -2.88 13.53
C GLU A 51 -4.32 -1.98 14.79
N ARG A 52 -3.25 -2.01 15.59
CA ARG A 52 -3.10 -1.14 16.76
C ARG A 52 -3.17 0.34 16.39
N ASP A 53 -2.64 0.72 15.23
CA ASP A 53 -2.63 2.10 14.75
C ASP A 53 -3.97 2.51 14.06
N GLY A 54 -4.95 1.58 14.02
CA GLY A 54 -6.31 1.77 13.54
C GLY A 54 -6.43 1.83 12.01
N LEU A 55 -5.46 1.26 11.28
CA LEU A 55 -5.40 1.27 9.82
C LEU A 55 -6.07 0.05 9.20
N VAL A 56 -6.04 -1.09 9.88
CA VAL A 56 -6.66 -2.34 9.43
C VAL A 56 -7.45 -2.98 10.55
N GLU A 57 -8.37 -3.87 10.18
CA GLU A 57 -9.06 -4.78 11.07
C GLU A 57 -8.87 -6.21 10.57
N ILE A 58 -8.88 -7.17 11.50
CA ILE A 58 -8.70 -8.60 11.22
C ILE A 58 -9.93 -9.34 11.72
N ASP A 59 -10.63 -10.01 10.81
CA ASP A 59 -11.82 -10.78 11.19
C ASP A 59 -11.49 -12.15 11.79
N ASP A 60 -12.52 -12.86 12.27
CA ASP A 60 -12.38 -14.21 12.86
C ASP A 60 -11.74 -15.23 11.91
N LYS A 61 -11.87 -15.01 10.60
CA LYS A 61 -11.28 -15.85 9.54
C LYS A 61 -9.87 -15.40 9.15
N LYS A 62 -9.28 -14.46 9.90
CA LYS A 62 -7.96 -13.86 9.64
C LYS A 62 -7.90 -13.08 8.32
N VAL A 63 -9.04 -12.65 7.80
CA VAL A 63 -9.09 -11.74 6.65
C VAL A 63 -8.82 -10.33 7.14
N ILE A 64 -7.87 -9.68 6.49
CA ILE A 64 -7.44 -8.31 6.78
C ILE A 64 -8.26 -7.37 5.90
N ARG A 65 -8.80 -6.31 6.50
CA ARG A 65 -9.53 -5.25 5.79
C ARG A 65 -9.01 -3.89 6.19
N LEU A 66 -9.01 -2.95 5.26
CA LEU A 66 -8.76 -1.54 5.57
C LEU A 66 -9.92 -0.98 6.40
N THR A 67 -9.59 -0.29 7.49
CA THR A 67 -10.58 0.56 8.18
C THR A 67 -10.87 1.79 7.32
N PRO A 68 -11.90 2.61 7.63
CA PRO A 68 -12.13 3.87 6.91
C PRO A 68 -10.90 4.80 6.90
N LYS A 69 -10.11 4.79 7.99
CA LYS A 69 -8.85 5.54 8.08
C LYS A 69 -7.78 4.97 7.17
N GLY A 70 -7.59 3.65 7.17
CA GLY A 70 -6.62 2.98 6.30
C GLY A 70 -6.98 3.10 4.83
N LEU A 71 -8.26 3.00 4.49
CA LEU A 71 -8.75 3.13 3.12
C LEU A 71 -8.41 4.50 2.54
N LYS A 72 -8.71 5.58 3.28
CA LYS A 72 -8.39 6.94 2.84
C LYS A 72 -6.88 7.11 2.55
N LEU A 73 -6.02 6.60 3.43
CA LEU A 73 -4.58 6.67 3.23
C LEU A 73 -4.13 5.85 2.02
N ALA A 74 -4.66 4.63 1.85
CA ALA A 74 -4.36 3.78 0.71
C ALA A 74 -4.78 4.43 -0.62
N GLU A 75 -5.96 5.06 -0.67
CA GLU A 75 -6.43 5.81 -1.85
C GLU A 75 -5.50 6.99 -2.19
N ASP A 76 -5.04 7.74 -1.18
CA ASP A 76 -4.09 8.84 -1.37
C ASP A 76 -2.74 8.34 -1.91
N ILE A 77 -2.23 7.21 -1.41
CA ILE A 77 -1.01 6.56 -1.90
C ILE A 77 -1.19 6.11 -3.35
N VAL A 78 -2.23 5.32 -3.63
CA VAL A 78 -2.53 4.81 -4.98
C VAL A 78 -2.75 5.95 -5.98
N ARG A 79 -3.34 7.07 -5.55
CA ARG A 79 -3.47 8.27 -6.40
C ARG A 79 -2.10 8.82 -6.77
N ARG A 80 -1.19 8.99 -5.79
CA ARG A 80 0.18 9.46 -6.03
C ARG A 80 0.96 8.52 -6.95
N HIS A 81 0.84 7.21 -6.75
CA HIS A 81 1.42 6.20 -7.65
C HIS A 81 1.00 6.44 -9.10
N ARG A 82 -0.32 6.44 -9.36
CA ARG A 82 -0.88 6.53 -10.72
C ARG A 82 -0.57 7.86 -11.39
N LEU A 83 -0.55 8.95 -10.64
CA LEU A 83 -0.16 10.26 -11.16
C LEU A 83 1.34 10.29 -11.51
N SER A 84 2.17 9.65 -10.69
CA SER A 84 3.61 9.51 -10.96
C SER A 84 3.85 8.68 -12.22
N GLU A 85 3.17 7.54 -12.36
CA GLU A 85 3.22 6.72 -13.58
C GLU A 85 2.83 7.56 -14.81
N ARG A 86 1.71 8.28 -14.75
CA ARG A 86 1.25 9.14 -15.86
C ARG A 86 2.23 10.23 -16.20
N PHE A 87 2.86 10.86 -15.21
CA PHE A 87 3.88 11.86 -15.47
C PHE A 87 5.10 11.25 -16.17
N LEU A 88 5.58 10.11 -15.67
CA LEU A 88 6.73 9.39 -16.22
C LEU A 88 6.46 8.92 -17.67
N THR A 89 5.26 8.41 -17.95
CA THR A 89 4.89 7.94 -19.30
C THR A 89 4.54 9.08 -20.23
N ASP A 90 3.61 9.94 -19.84
CA ASP A 90 2.94 10.87 -20.75
C ASP A 90 3.77 12.14 -20.98
N VAL A 91 4.60 12.52 -20.01
CA VAL A 91 5.45 13.74 -20.09
C VAL A 91 6.91 13.39 -20.38
N LEU A 92 7.47 12.40 -19.68
CA LEU A 92 8.89 12.04 -19.81
C LEU A 92 9.15 10.94 -20.85
N GLY A 93 8.10 10.26 -21.34
CA GLY A 93 8.23 9.24 -22.39
C GLY A 93 8.90 7.94 -21.93
N ILE A 94 8.91 7.68 -20.62
CA ILE A 94 9.46 6.43 -20.06
C ILE A 94 8.53 5.27 -20.45
N GLY A 95 9.12 4.12 -20.78
CA GLY A 95 8.35 2.93 -21.12
C GLY A 95 7.49 2.46 -19.95
N TRP A 96 6.28 1.99 -20.22
CA TRP A 96 5.28 1.68 -19.17
C TRP A 96 5.80 0.75 -18.05
N ALA A 97 6.55 -0.30 -18.40
CA ALA A 97 7.10 -1.23 -17.42
C ALA A 97 8.14 -0.58 -16.49
N GLU A 98 8.96 0.33 -17.02
CA GLU A 98 9.96 1.08 -16.24
C GLU A 98 9.29 2.18 -15.41
N ALA A 99 8.26 2.82 -15.97
CA ALA A 99 7.50 3.86 -15.29
C ALA A 99 6.81 3.33 -14.02
N HIS A 100 6.32 2.09 -14.02
CA HIS A 100 5.72 1.47 -12.83
C HIS A 100 6.72 1.37 -11.67
N GLU A 101 7.91 0.82 -11.95
CA GLU A 101 8.98 0.66 -10.96
C GLU A 101 9.51 2.01 -10.45
N GLU A 102 9.64 3.01 -11.33
CA GLU A 102 10.07 4.34 -10.94
C GLU A 102 8.99 5.12 -10.19
N ALA A 103 7.72 4.95 -10.55
CA ALA A 103 6.60 5.59 -9.87
C ALA A 103 6.54 5.17 -8.40
N HIS A 104 6.85 3.91 -8.08
CA HIS A 104 6.88 3.43 -6.71
C HIS A 104 7.96 4.12 -5.84
N ARG A 105 9.11 4.46 -6.42
CA ARG A 105 10.13 5.25 -5.73
C ARG A 105 9.72 6.72 -5.64
N PHE A 106 9.15 7.25 -6.72
CA PHE A 106 8.83 8.66 -6.86
C PHE A 106 7.67 9.08 -5.95
N GLU A 107 6.64 8.25 -5.82
CA GLU A 107 5.41 8.59 -5.08
C GLU A 107 5.63 8.93 -3.61
N HIS A 108 6.62 8.29 -2.98
CA HIS A 108 7.00 8.54 -1.60
C HIS A 108 7.57 9.95 -1.37
N GLY A 109 8.07 10.60 -2.43
CA GLY A 109 8.56 11.97 -2.42
C GLY A 109 7.50 13.01 -2.80
N VAL A 110 6.34 12.60 -3.29
CA VAL A 110 5.27 13.51 -3.72
C VAL A 110 4.43 13.95 -2.52
N SER A 111 4.45 15.25 -2.24
CA SER A 111 3.60 15.87 -1.23
C SER A 111 2.12 15.81 -1.63
N PRO A 112 1.19 15.70 -0.66
CA PRO A 112 -0.26 15.68 -0.93
C PRO A 112 -0.79 16.85 -1.75
#